data_AF-A0A1V4VCJ1-F1
#
_entry.id   AF-A0A1V4VCJ1-F1
#
_cell.length_a   1.000
_cell.length_b   1.000
_cell.length_c   1.000
_cell.angle_alpha   90.00
_cell.angle_beta   90.00
_cell.angle_gamma   90.00
#
_symmetry.space_group_name_H-M   'P 1'
#
loop_
_entity.id
_entity.type
_entity.pdbx_description
1 polymer ?
#
loop_
_entity_poly.entity_id
_entity_poly.type
_entity_poly.pdbx_seq_one_letter_code
_entity_poly.pdbx_strand_id
1 'polypeptide(L)'
;MRDEFSVLVGGKAGDGITEAGMIIARLYNQLGYCLYQYLDYPSLIRGGHNFAIVRAAGKKIGAPRDGVDYLLALNQDTIDRHSWRLRESSIVIYDSDEVKAPLAGGVGLPLKTFAKESGAPPIARNVGLIGAFSRAAGIEEEIVEKVLRKEIPKAIDENLEVARRGRAGLEGRGDARVDKRSYPCCPVITGNEIFGLGLLRGGLDAYVAYPMTPSSGVLHFLAKVAAEFSIKVVHPENEIAVILMAEGFAYAGKKAAVGTSGGGFCLMNEGMSLAGMAEIPLVVLVSQRAGPSTGVPTYTAQADLPFVMNAGHGEFPRLVIAPGDAEEAFFWSAAALGLAWRYQIPVVLLSDKTLSESAYSFNVEEAREIPEFGPVLWDGDGDYRRYASAEDGISPLAFPPRTGAVVKANSYAHLPSGITTEEPRAIEAGQDKLLRKKRRLVEELERLKTLNVSGDRRSSTAVVCWGSNKGPCGEVGEELGLRVVQPVVVSPFPADLFREALRGVERTISVETNSTGGMAKLIRSCGFEADRLVLKYDGRPFSVDELEERLLEVGI
;
A
#
# COMPACT_ATOMS: atom_id res chain seq x y z
N MET A 1 29.71 -12.92 0.72
CA MET A 1 29.17 -12.08 -0.38
C MET A 1 28.04 -11.26 0.23
N ARG A 2 28.02 -9.93 0.03
CA ARG A 2 26.97 -9.07 0.60
C ARG A 2 25.63 -9.41 -0.08
N ASP A 3 24.58 -9.67 0.70
CA ASP A 3 23.27 -10.14 0.19
C ASP A 3 22.23 -9.03 0.07
N GLU A 4 22.57 -7.83 0.54
CA GLU A 4 21.70 -6.68 0.59
C GLU A 4 22.50 -5.39 0.28
N PHE A 5 21.86 -4.48 -0.44
CA PHE A 5 22.36 -3.13 -0.73
C PHE A 5 21.29 -2.08 -0.47
N SER A 6 21.69 -0.90 0.01
CA SER A 6 20.83 0.26 0.26
C SER A 6 21.40 1.52 -0.41
N VAL A 7 20.58 2.20 -1.20
CA VAL A 7 20.96 3.41 -1.94
C VAL A 7 20.02 4.54 -1.57
N LEU A 8 20.56 5.67 -1.10
CA LEU A 8 19.80 6.90 -0.94
C LEU A 8 20.11 7.85 -2.11
N VAL A 9 19.07 8.36 -2.76
CA VAL A 9 19.17 9.49 -3.69
C VAL A 9 18.37 10.66 -3.15
N GLY A 10 18.97 11.85 -3.12
CA GLY A 10 18.35 13.06 -2.56
C GLY A 10 18.61 14.32 -3.37
N GLY A 11 17.69 15.27 -3.25
CA GLY A 11 17.76 16.57 -3.91
C GLY A 11 16.53 17.43 -3.61
N LYS A 12 16.32 18.49 -4.40
CA LYS A 12 15.17 19.38 -4.24
C LYS A 12 13.95 18.82 -4.96
N ALA A 13 12.75 19.21 -4.54
CA ALA A 13 11.55 18.94 -5.34
C ALA A 13 11.73 19.56 -6.75
N GLY A 14 11.59 18.73 -7.78
CA GLY A 14 11.88 19.07 -9.18
C GLY A 14 13.13 18.41 -9.77
N ASP A 15 14.03 17.87 -8.93
CA ASP A 15 15.26 17.19 -9.39
C ASP A 15 15.04 15.74 -9.87
N GLY A 16 13.79 15.27 -9.93
CA GLY A 16 13.46 13.93 -10.43
C GLY A 16 13.86 12.80 -9.49
N ILE A 17 13.82 13.01 -8.17
CA ILE A 17 14.26 12.04 -7.14
C ILE A 17 13.43 10.75 -7.16
N THR A 18 12.10 10.84 -7.28
CA THR A 18 11.23 9.66 -7.35
C THR A 18 11.58 8.77 -8.53
N GLU A 19 11.75 9.37 -9.71
CA GLU A 19 12.12 8.63 -10.94
C GLU A 19 13.54 8.07 -10.83
N ALA A 20 14.48 8.83 -10.25
CA ALA A 20 15.83 8.34 -10.02
C ALA A 20 15.84 7.09 -9.12
N GLY A 21 15.05 7.09 -8.04
CA GLY A 21 14.84 5.91 -7.20
C GLY A 21 14.27 4.73 -7.97
N MET A 22 13.25 4.96 -8.82
CA MET A 22 12.66 3.90 -9.65
C MET A 22 13.64 3.33 -10.67
N ILE A 23 14.50 4.16 -11.28
CA ILE A 23 15.54 3.71 -12.20
C ILE A 23 16.58 2.87 -11.46
N ILE A 24 17.04 3.31 -10.28
CA ILE A 24 17.97 2.54 -9.43
C ILE A 24 17.36 1.19 -9.08
N ALA A 25 16.08 1.16 -8.66
CA ALA A 25 15.35 -0.07 -8.40
C ALA A 25 15.34 -0.98 -9.64
N ARG A 26 14.99 -0.46 -10.81
CA ARG A 26 14.96 -1.24 -12.07
C ARG A 26 16.35 -1.76 -12.48
N LEU A 27 17.43 -1.06 -12.17
CA LEU A 27 18.80 -1.56 -12.39
C LEU A 27 19.06 -2.81 -11.53
N TYR A 28 18.75 -2.77 -10.24
CA TYR A 28 18.86 -3.94 -9.37
C TYR A 28 17.93 -5.08 -9.79
N ASN A 29 16.73 -4.77 -10.29
CA ASN A 29 15.81 -5.78 -10.84
C ASN A 29 16.43 -6.55 -12.02
N GLN A 30 17.14 -5.86 -12.93
CA GLN A 30 17.87 -6.51 -14.03
C GLN A 30 19.01 -7.41 -13.55
N LEU A 31 19.48 -7.22 -12.31
CA LEU A 31 20.51 -8.05 -11.66
C LEU A 31 19.92 -9.18 -10.82
N GLY A 32 18.59 -9.34 -10.80
CA GLY A 32 17.90 -10.45 -10.13
C GLY A 32 17.74 -10.27 -8.62
N TYR A 33 17.49 -9.05 -8.16
CA TYR A 33 17.19 -8.72 -6.75
C TYR A 33 15.69 -8.44 -6.51
N CYS A 34 15.23 -8.73 -5.30
CA CYS A 34 14.01 -8.17 -4.73
C CYS A 34 14.24 -6.72 -4.29
N LEU A 35 13.20 -5.89 -4.41
CA LEU A 35 13.33 -4.46 -4.20
C LEU A 35 12.26 -3.91 -3.27
N TYR A 36 12.68 -2.93 -2.49
CA TYR A 36 11.80 -2.04 -1.75
C TYR A 36 12.30 -0.61 -1.89
N GLN A 37 11.45 0.30 -2.38
CA GLN A 37 11.73 1.72 -2.45
C GLN A 37 10.85 2.49 -1.48
N TYR A 38 11.45 3.15 -0.51
CA TYR A 38 10.80 4.17 0.31
C TYR A 38 10.99 5.55 -0.31
N LEU A 39 9.92 6.35 -0.35
CA LEU A 39 9.93 7.73 -0.84
C LEU A 39 9.58 8.69 0.29
N ASP A 40 10.33 9.79 0.40
CA ASP A 40 10.12 10.85 1.39
C ASP A 40 10.10 12.22 0.72
N TYR A 41 9.02 12.96 0.92
CA TYR A 41 8.84 14.29 0.37
C TYR A 41 7.91 15.13 1.25
N PRO A 42 8.16 16.44 1.35
CA PRO A 42 7.25 17.37 2.00
C PRO A 42 6.04 17.67 1.10
N SER A 43 4.97 18.19 1.69
CA SER A 43 3.80 18.69 0.95
C SER A 43 4.09 20.03 0.24
N LEU A 44 5.10 20.06 -0.64
CA LEU A 44 5.55 21.22 -1.41
C LEU A 44 5.72 20.85 -2.88
N ILE A 45 5.24 21.71 -3.79
CA ILE A 45 5.37 21.51 -5.25
C ILE A 45 6.79 21.85 -5.74
N ARG A 46 7.45 22.84 -5.13
CA ARG A 46 8.82 23.26 -5.45
C ARG A 46 9.60 23.58 -4.18
N GLY A 47 10.89 23.28 -4.19
CA GLY A 47 11.75 23.45 -3.02
C GLY A 47 11.54 22.34 -1.98
N GLY A 48 12.21 22.48 -0.83
CA GLY A 48 12.29 21.41 0.16
C GLY A 48 13.23 20.28 -0.26
N HIS A 49 13.36 19.29 0.63
CA HIS A 49 14.22 18.13 0.46
C HIS A 49 13.40 16.89 0.17
N ASN A 50 13.69 16.22 -0.95
CA ASN A 50 13.08 14.95 -1.30
C ASN A 50 14.19 13.90 -1.31
N PHE A 51 13.88 12.69 -0.84
CA PHE A 51 14.78 11.57 -1.00
C PHE A 51 14.02 10.27 -1.24
N ALA A 52 14.71 9.32 -1.89
CA ALA A 52 14.27 7.94 -1.98
C ALA A 52 15.36 7.04 -1.42
N ILE A 53 14.96 5.99 -0.70
CA ILE A 53 15.84 4.90 -0.27
C ILE A 53 15.41 3.66 -1.05
N VAL A 54 16.32 3.10 -1.83
CA VAL A 54 16.13 1.85 -2.56
C VAL A 54 16.96 0.77 -1.89
N ARG A 55 16.29 -0.26 -1.36
CA ARG A 55 16.95 -1.48 -0.93
C ARG A 55 16.80 -2.57 -1.98
N ALA A 56 17.85 -3.35 -2.14
CA ALA A 56 17.89 -4.53 -2.99
C ALA A 56 18.44 -5.71 -2.18
N ALA A 57 17.73 -6.83 -2.16
CA ALA A 57 18.15 -8.04 -1.43
C ALA A 57 17.92 -9.32 -2.24
N GLY A 58 18.67 -10.39 -1.92
CA GLY A 58 18.46 -11.72 -2.50
C GLY A 58 17.14 -12.38 -2.08
N LYS A 59 16.46 -11.82 -1.09
CA LYS A 59 15.16 -12.24 -0.56
C LYS A 59 14.19 -11.06 -0.50
N LYS A 60 12.90 -11.35 -0.32
CA LYS A 60 11.88 -10.31 -0.10
C LYS A 60 12.16 -9.49 1.16
N ILE A 61 11.99 -8.18 1.04
CA ILE A 61 12.21 -7.16 2.06
C ILE A 61 11.07 -6.13 1.98
N GLY A 62 10.80 -5.40 3.08
CA GLY A 62 9.60 -4.56 3.17
C GLY A 62 9.74 -3.28 3.99
N ALA A 63 10.96 -2.87 4.33
CA ALA A 63 11.23 -1.66 5.11
C ALA A 63 12.52 -0.97 4.67
N PRO A 64 12.78 0.30 5.01
CA PRO A 64 14.12 0.86 4.87
C PRO A 64 15.08 0.34 5.96
N ARG A 65 16.38 0.45 5.70
CA ARG A 65 17.47 0.37 6.69
C ARG A 65 17.98 1.77 6.94
N ASP A 66 18.52 2.01 8.12
CA ASP A 66 19.09 3.31 8.43
C ASP A 66 20.40 3.58 7.72
N GLY A 67 21.29 2.59 7.72
CA GLY A 67 22.55 2.63 6.99
C GLY A 67 22.37 2.50 5.47
N VAL A 68 23.16 3.27 4.71
CA VAL A 68 23.15 3.25 3.24
C VAL A 68 24.53 2.91 2.70
N ASP A 69 24.61 2.05 1.70
CA ASP A 69 25.87 1.70 1.02
C ASP A 69 26.27 2.76 -0.01
N TYR A 70 25.27 3.46 -0.56
CA TYR A 70 25.47 4.56 -1.50
C TYR A 70 24.64 5.78 -1.10
N LEU A 71 25.28 6.95 -1.02
CA LEU A 71 24.63 8.24 -0.85
C LEU A 71 24.84 9.08 -2.10
N LEU A 72 23.73 9.34 -2.81
CA LEU A 72 23.74 10.07 -4.06
C LEU A 72 23.06 11.45 -3.86
N ALA A 73 23.86 12.52 -3.88
CA ALA A 73 23.43 13.86 -3.48
C ALA A 73 23.43 14.87 -4.64
N LEU A 74 22.26 15.38 -5.03
CA LEU A 74 22.14 16.46 -6.02
C LEU A 74 22.31 17.87 -5.43
N ASN A 75 22.36 17.99 -4.10
CA ASN A 75 22.52 19.27 -3.40
C ASN A 75 23.18 19.08 -2.02
N GLN A 76 23.58 20.19 -1.40
CA GLN A 76 24.17 20.21 -0.06
C GLN A 76 23.24 19.63 1.02
N ASP A 77 21.95 19.95 0.96
CA ASP A 77 20.94 19.54 1.97
C ASP A 77 20.84 18.01 2.09
N THR A 78 21.07 17.27 1.00
CA THR A 78 21.13 15.80 1.02
C THR A 78 22.30 15.30 1.87
N ILE A 79 23.47 15.93 1.77
CA ILE A 79 24.64 15.55 2.57
C ILE A 79 24.39 15.87 4.04
N ASP A 80 23.94 17.10 4.31
CA ASP A 80 23.76 17.59 5.67
C ASP A 80 22.74 16.74 6.45
N ARG A 81 21.66 16.30 5.80
CA ARG A 81 20.60 15.51 6.42
C ARG A 81 20.87 14.02 6.53
N HIS A 82 21.70 13.45 5.67
CA HIS A 82 21.84 11.99 5.52
C HIS A 82 23.25 11.46 5.76
N SER A 83 24.22 12.31 6.05
CA SER A 83 25.60 11.89 6.38
C SER A 83 25.67 10.92 7.57
N TRP A 84 24.74 11.01 8.53
CA TRP A 84 24.65 10.08 9.66
C TRP A 84 24.28 8.64 9.25
N ARG A 85 23.75 8.43 8.04
CA ARG A 85 23.41 7.11 7.49
C ARG A 85 24.62 6.37 6.91
N LEU A 86 25.78 7.01 6.83
CA LEU A 86 26.96 6.44 6.21
C LEU A 86 27.62 5.41 7.14
N ARG A 87 28.05 4.31 6.53
CA ARG A 87 28.92 3.28 7.10
C ARG A 87 30.36 3.54 6.63
N GLU A 88 31.34 2.90 7.24
CA GLU A 88 32.75 3.00 6.81
C GLU A 88 32.95 2.63 5.32
N SER A 89 32.15 1.69 4.81
CA SER A 89 32.19 1.22 3.42
C SER A 89 31.33 2.04 2.45
N SER A 90 30.68 3.11 2.89
CA SER A 90 29.69 3.82 2.06
C SER A 90 30.37 4.67 1.00
N ILE A 91 29.78 4.67 -0.21
CA ILE A 91 30.24 5.48 -1.33
C ILE A 91 29.35 6.71 -1.46
N VAL A 92 29.95 7.89 -1.40
CA VAL A 92 29.24 9.17 -1.57
C VAL A 92 29.53 9.72 -2.96
N ILE A 93 28.49 9.98 -3.74
CA ILE A 93 28.56 10.60 -5.07
C ILE A 93 27.70 11.86 -5.04
N TYR A 94 28.23 12.99 -5.49
CA TYR A 94 27.50 14.25 -5.39
C TYR A 94 27.70 15.18 -6.59
N ASP A 95 26.76 16.10 -6.79
CA ASP A 95 26.90 17.18 -7.76
C ASP A 95 27.83 18.28 -7.24
N SER A 96 29.06 18.38 -7.76
CA SER A 96 30.01 19.41 -7.38
C SER A 96 29.59 20.83 -7.79
N ASP A 97 28.65 20.97 -8.72
CA ASP A 97 28.12 22.28 -9.10
C ASP A 97 27.24 22.88 -7.99
N GLU A 98 26.54 22.04 -7.20
CA GLU A 98 25.58 22.47 -6.18
C GLU A 98 26.02 22.19 -4.73
N VAL A 99 26.90 21.21 -4.50
CA VAL A 99 27.47 20.90 -3.17
C VAL A 99 28.71 21.75 -2.92
N LYS A 100 28.77 22.43 -1.76
CA LYS A 100 29.87 23.34 -1.41
C LYS A 100 30.75 22.81 -0.27
N ALA A 101 30.19 22.01 0.61
CA ALA A 101 30.88 21.35 1.72
C ALA A 101 30.73 19.83 1.57
N PRO A 102 31.56 19.18 0.73
CA PRO A 102 31.49 17.74 0.52
C PRO A 102 32.09 16.97 1.70
N LEU A 103 31.69 15.70 1.83
CA LEU A 103 32.29 14.77 2.78
C LEU A 103 33.66 14.29 2.31
N ALA A 104 34.57 14.06 3.26
CA ALA A 104 35.88 13.50 2.98
C ALA A 104 35.74 12.13 2.27
N GLY A 105 36.48 11.94 1.17
CA GLY A 105 36.43 10.71 0.38
C GLY A 105 35.27 10.59 -0.61
N GLY A 106 34.28 11.49 -0.57
CA GLY A 106 33.20 11.57 -1.55
C GLY A 106 33.67 11.97 -2.94
N VAL A 107 32.91 11.58 -3.96
CA VAL A 107 33.24 11.86 -5.37
C VAL A 107 32.30 12.90 -5.94
N GLY A 108 32.85 14.07 -6.26
CA GLY A 108 32.12 15.18 -6.87
C GLY A 108 32.19 15.13 -8.39
N LEU A 109 31.03 15.27 -9.04
CA LEU A 109 30.90 15.35 -10.49
C LEU A 109 30.14 16.63 -10.87
N PRO A 110 30.54 17.39 -11.90
CA PRO A 110 29.85 18.61 -12.28
C PRO A 110 28.63 18.27 -13.14
N LEU A 111 27.59 17.70 -12.51
CA LEU A 111 26.47 17.07 -13.22
C LEU A 111 25.60 18.10 -13.94
N LYS A 112 25.49 19.32 -13.40
CA LYS A 112 24.78 20.42 -14.07
C LYS A 112 25.53 20.84 -15.34
N THR A 113 26.85 20.87 -15.27
CA THR A 113 27.71 21.12 -16.41
C THR A 113 27.57 20.00 -17.45
N PHE A 114 27.56 18.73 -17.00
CA PHE A 114 27.36 17.58 -17.89
C PHE A 114 26.03 17.68 -18.65
N ALA A 115 24.92 17.92 -17.94
CA ALA A 115 23.62 18.07 -18.57
C ALA A 115 23.59 19.22 -19.60
N LYS A 116 24.16 20.37 -19.25
CA LYS A 116 24.20 21.55 -20.14
C LYS A 116 24.98 21.29 -21.42
N GLU A 117 26.18 20.73 -21.31
CA GLU A 117 27.06 20.48 -22.46
C GLU A 117 26.55 19.37 -23.37
N SER A 118 25.83 18.38 -22.81
CA SER A 118 25.18 17.32 -23.57
C SER A 118 23.83 17.75 -24.18
N GLY A 119 23.39 19.00 -23.99
CA GLY A 119 22.09 19.48 -24.49
C GLY A 119 20.88 18.87 -23.77
N ALA A 120 21.11 18.17 -22.65
CA ALA A 120 20.07 17.48 -21.88
C ALA A 120 19.27 18.47 -21.01
N PRO A 121 18.01 18.15 -20.66
CA PRO A 121 17.26 18.96 -19.73
C PRO A 121 17.93 19.02 -18.35
N PRO A 122 17.80 20.10 -17.56
CA PRO A 122 18.46 20.24 -16.25
C PRO A 122 18.20 19.09 -15.27
N ILE A 123 17.05 18.41 -15.40
CA ILE A 123 16.71 17.24 -14.57
C ILE A 123 17.66 16.06 -14.81
N ALA A 124 18.29 15.94 -15.99
CA ALA A 124 19.20 14.86 -16.37
C ALA A 124 20.47 14.78 -15.50
N ARG A 125 20.70 15.76 -14.61
CA ARG A 125 21.69 15.65 -13.52
C ARG A 125 21.49 14.37 -12.71
N ASN A 126 20.24 13.96 -12.48
CA ASN A 126 19.94 12.70 -11.80
C ASN A 126 20.44 11.47 -12.60
N VAL A 127 20.35 11.50 -13.94
CA VAL A 127 20.85 10.45 -14.83
C VAL A 127 22.37 10.36 -14.79
N GLY A 128 23.08 11.48 -14.75
CA GLY A 128 24.55 11.48 -14.59
C GLY A 128 24.98 10.84 -13.26
N LEU A 129 24.24 11.12 -12.19
CA LEU A 129 24.44 10.53 -10.88
C LEU A 129 24.11 9.03 -10.84
N ILE A 130 23.08 8.59 -11.56
CA ILE A 130 22.79 7.15 -11.78
C ILE A 130 23.89 6.48 -12.59
N GLY A 131 24.43 7.17 -13.61
CA GLY A 131 25.58 6.73 -14.37
C GLY A 131 26.78 6.48 -13.46
N ALA A 132 27.16 7.47 -12.64
CA ALA A 132 28.22 7.31 -11.65
C ALA A 132 27.96 6.14 -10.68
N PHE A 133 26.76 6.08 -10.08
CA PHE A 133 26.35 4.97 -9.22
C PHE A 133 26.53 3.62 -9.90
N SER A 134 26.05 3.48 -11.13
CA SER A 134 26.12 2.22 -11.87
C SER A 134 27.57 1.77 -12.13
N ARG A 135 28.51 2.69 -12.28
CA ARG A 135 29.94 2.35 -12.36
C ARG A 135 30.49 1.90 -11.00
N ALA A 136 30.18 2.62 -9.91
CA ALA A 136 30.62 2.24 -8.57
C ALA A 136 30.09 0.87 -8.15
N ALA A 137 28.83 0.58 -8.48
CA ALA A 137 28.17 -0.69 -8.23
C ALA A 137 28.61 -1.81 -9.20
N GLY A 138 29.44 -1.52 -10.20
CA GLY A 138 29.89 -2.50 -11.19
C GLY A 138 28.78 -3.04 -12.10
N ILE A 139 27.74 -2.24 -12.34
CA ILE A 139 26.64 -2.56 -13.24
C ILE A 139 27.08 -2.29 -14.69
N GLU A 140 26.90 -3.28 -15.55
CA GLU A 140 27.29 -3.21 -16.96
C GLU A 140 26.55 -2.10 -17.71
N GLU A 141 27.25 -1.42 -18.62
CA GLU A 141 26.71 -0.27 -19.36
C GLU A 141 25.48 -0.64 -20.18
N GLU A 142 25.47 -1.83 -20.78
CA GLU A 142 24.35 -2.37 -21.55
C GLU A 142 23.04 -2.45 -20.73
N ILE A 143 23.14 -2.80 -19.43
CA ILE A 143 21.98 -2.84 -18.52
C ILE A 143 21.48 -1.42 -18.26
N VAL A 144 22.40 -0.47 -18.04
CA VAL A 144 22.05 0.93 -17.80
C VAL A 144 21.37 1.53 -19.02
N GLU A 145 21.92 1.35 -20.21
CA GLU A 145 21.31 1.84 -21.45
C GLU A 145 19.92 1.24 -21.66
N LYS A 146 19.77 -0.08 -21.46
CA LYS A 146 18.47 -0.76 -21.59
C LYS A 146 17.41 -0.15 -20.67
N VAL A 147 17.75 0.08 -19.40
CA VAL A 147 16.81 0.69 -18.44
C VAL A 147 16.50 2.14 -18.82
N LEU A 148 17.51 2.97 -19.10
CA LEU A 148 17.29 4.38 -19.44
C LEU A 148 16.45 4.55 -20.72
N ARG A 149 16.67 3.74 -21.76
CA ARG A 149 15.88 3.77 -23.00
C ARG A 149 14.40 3.45 -22.76
N LYS A 150 14.11 2.56 -21.80
CA LYS A 150 12.74 2.19 -21.46
C LYS A 150 12.05 3.30 -20.65
N GLU A 151 12.73 3.86 -19.66
CA GLU A 151 12.10 4.72 -18.66
C GLU A 151 12.16 6.22 -19.02
N ILE A 152 13.16 6.65 -19.80
CA ILE A 152 13.33 8.04 -20.24
C ILE A 152 13.40 8.07 -21.78
N PRO A 153 12.29 7.82 -22.50
CA PRO A 153 12.31 7.82 -23.96
C PRO A 153 12.51 9.21 -24.58
N LYS A 154 12.30 10.29 -23.81
CA LYS A 154 12.46 11.67 -24.27
C LYS A 154 13.91 12.14 -24.09
N ALA A 155 14.49 12.75 -25.13
CA ALA A 155 15.89 13.21 -25.14
C ALA A 155 16.87 12.08 -24.73
N ILE A 156 16.61 10.86 -25.25
CA ILE A 156 17.29 9.67 -24.77
C ILE A 156 18.78 9.68 -25.08
N ASP A 157 19.19 10.15 -26.25
CA ASP A 157 20.61 10.17 -26.62
C ASP A 157 21.39 11.17 -25.76
N GLU A 158 20.80 12.32 -25.45
CA GLU A 158 21.37 13.31 -24.53
C GLU A 158 21.45 12.76 -23.10
N ASN A 159 20.40 12.07 -22.62
CA ASN A 159 20.42 11.44 -21.30
C ASN A 159 21.46 10.31 -21.20
N LEU A 160 21.61 9.49 -22.25
CA LEU A 160 22.63 8.45 -22.31
C LEU A 160 24.03 9.05 -22.28
N GLU A 161 24.26 10.15 -22.99
CA GLU A 161 25.54 10.85 -22.94
C GLU A 161 25.84 11.37 -21.52
N VAL A 162 24.86 11.98 -20.85
CA VAL A 162 25.02 12.41 -19.45
C VAL A 162 25.31 11.23 -18.52
N ALA A 163 24.68 10.07 -18.73
CA ALA A 163 24.95 8.85 -17.98
C ALA A 163 26.40 8.35 -18.19
N ARG A 164 26.87 8.33 -19.45
CA ARG A 164 28.25 7.91 -19.79
C ARG A 164 29.29 8.83 -19.17
N ARG A 165 29.07 10.15 -19.22
CA ARG A 165 29.94 11.13 -18.54
C ARG A 165 29.97 10.91 -17.03
N GLY A 166 28.83 10.60 -16.43
CA GLY A 166 28.73 10.19 -15.03
C GLY A 166 29.54 8.93 -14.72
N ARG A 167 29.45 7.90 -15.57
CA ARG A 167 30.23 6.65 -15.44
C ARG A 167 31.73 6.89 -15.53
N ALA A 168 32.18 7.66 -16.52
CA ALA A 168 33.59 7.99 -16.73
C ALA A 168 34.21 8.74 -15.53
N GLY A 169 33.40 9.54 -14.82
CA GLY A 169 33.83 10.24 -13.61
C GLY A 169 34.25 9.34 -12.44
N LEU A 170 33.95 8.04 -12.47
CA LEU A 170 34.33 7.06 -11.44
C LEU A 170 35.36 6.03 -11.90
N GLU A 171 36.12 6.27 -12.97
CA GLU A 171 37.18 5.35 -13.39
C GLU A 171 38.18 5.05 -12.25
N GLY A 172 38.36 3.75 -11.95
CA GLY A 172 39.29 3.27 -10.92
C GLY A 172 38.71 3.09 -9.50
N ARG A 173 37.42 3.36 -9.25
CA ARG A 173 36.76 3.08 -7.97
C ARG A 173 35.62 2.06 -8.14
N GLY A 174 35.68 0.95 -7.40
CA GLY A 174 34.76 -0.19 -7.57
C GLY A 174 34.65 -1.08 -6.32
N ASP A 175 34.71 -0.49 -5.14
CA ASP A 175 34.93 -1.23 -3.88
C ASP A 175 33.65 -1.92 -3.34
N ALA A 176 32.48 -1.70 -3.95
CA ALA A 176 31.20 -2.27 -3.50
C ALA A 176 30.39 -2.90 -4.66
N ARG A 177 31.04 -3.76 -5.45
CA ARG A 177 30.43 -4.45 -6.61
C ARG A 177 29.14 -5.19 -6.21
N VAL A 178 28.09 -4.99 -6.99
CA VAL A 178 26.81 -5.69 -6.88
C VAL A 178 26.87 -6.93 -7.77
N ASP A 179 26.90 -8.11 -7.14
CA ASP A 179 26.89 -9.38 -7.86
C ASP A 179 25.50 -9.71 -8.41
N LYS A 180 25.43 -10.43 -9.54
CA LYS A 180 24.15 -10.94 -10.08
C LYS A 180 23.52 -11.97 -9.13
N ARG A 181 22.19 -11.98 -9.09
CA ARG A 181 21.36 -12.88 -8.29
C ARG A 181 20.31 -13.57 -9.16
N SER A 182 19.53 -14.46 -8.55
CA SER A 182 18.61 -15.37 -9.23
C SER A 182 17.13 -15.04 -9.03
N TYR A 183 16.79 -13.96 -8.31
CA TYR A 183 15.38 -13.58 -8.19
C TYR A 183 14.83 -13.18 -9.57
N PRO A 184 13.59 -13.56 -9.93
CA PRO A 184 13.03 -13.22 -11.22
C PRO A 184 12.98 -11.71 -11.46
N CYS A 185 13.20 -11.30 -12.71
CA CYS A 185 13.02 -9.91 -13.12
C CYS A 185 11.52 -9.59 -13.19
N CYS A 186 10.96 -9.06 -12.12
CA CYS A 186 9.54 -8.77 -11.97
C CYS A 186 9.21 -7.30 -12.31
N PRO A 187 7.94 -6.94 -12.60
CA PRO A 187 7.53 -5.54 -12.63
C PRO A 187 7.92 -4.79 -11.35
N VAL A 188 8.53 -3.61 -11.49
CA VAL A 188 8.77 -2.67 -10.38
C VAL A 188 7.63 -1.68 -10.38
N ILE A 189 6.73 -1.79 -9.40
CA ILE A 189 5.46 -1.05 -9.36
C ILE A 189 5.16 -0.55 -7.95
N THR A 190 4.40 0.54 -7.88
CA THR A 190 3.97 1.15 -6.62
C THR A 190 2.79 0.40 -5.99
N GLY A 191 2.61 0.52 -4.68
CA GLY A 191 1.44 -0.07 -4.01
C GLY A 191 0.10 0.42 -4.59
N ASN A 192 0.00 1.69 -4.96
CA ASN A 192 -1.20 2.23 -5.62
C ASN A 192 -1.50 1.53 -6.95
N GLU A 193 -0.48 1.27 -7.78
CA GLU A 193 -0.66 0.50 -9.02
C GLU A 193 -1.07 -0.95 -8.71
N ILE A 194 -0.52 -1.54 -7.65
CA ILE A 194 -0.89 -2.89 -7.18
C ILE A 194 -2.36 -2.96 -6.74
N PHE A 195 -2.85 -1.99 -5.94
CA PHE A 195 -4.27 -1.90 -5.58
C PHE A 195 -5.15 -1.80 -6.83
N GLY A 196 -4.77 -0.94 -7.78
CA GLY A 196 -5.47 -0.80 -9.06
C GLY A 196 -5.51 -2.12 -9.85
N LEU A 197 -4.38 -2.81 -9.99
CA LEU A 197 -4.27 -4.10 -10.66
C LEU A 197 -5.12 -5.19 -9.98
N GLY A 198 -5.11 -5.23 -8.65
CA GLY A 198 -5.93 -6.17 -7.89
C GLY A 198 -7.43 -5.90 -8.06
N LEU A 199 -7.85 -4.63 -8.07
CA LEU A 199 -9.24 -4.26 -8.36
C LEU A 199 -9.64 -4.68 -9.79
N LEU A 200 -8.79 -4.41 -10.79
CA LEU A 200 -9.00 -4.88 -12.17
C LEU A 200 -9.14 -6.40 -12.23
N ARG A 201 -8.28 -7.14 -11.52
CA ARG A 201 -8.34 -8.60 -11.44
C ARG A 201 -9.65 -9.10 -10.80
N GLY A 202 -10.21 -8.36 -9.84
CA GLY A 202 -11.52 -8.62 -9.23
C GLY A 202 -12.73 -8.28 -10.11
N GLY A 203 -12.50 -7.76 -11.32
CA GLY A 203 -13.54 -7.41 -12.28
C GLY A 203 -14.17 -6.04 -12.03
N LEU A 204 -13.37 -5.06 -11.60
CA LEU A 204 -13.79 -3.66 -11.46
C LEU A 204 -14.43 -3.15 -12.77
N ASP A 205 -15.61 -2.51 -12.67
CA ASP A 205 -16.25 -1.80 -13.78
C ASP A 205 -16.04 -0.28 -13.68
N ALA A 206 -16.04 0.27 -12.46
CA ALA A 206 -16.01 1.71 -12.22
C ALA A 206 -15.14 2.08 -11.01
N TYR A 207 -14.23 3.04 -11.18
CA TYR A 207 -13.47 3.66 -10.12
C TYR A 207 -13.85 5.13 -9.97
N VAL A 208 -14.27 5.53 -8.79
CA VAL A 208 -14.65 6.92 -8.50
C VAL A 208 -13.74 7.47 -7.40
N ALA A 209 -13.06 8.58 -7.62
CA ALA A 209 -12.18 9.15 -6.61
C ALA A 209 -12.02 10.67 -6.75
N TYR A 210 -11.93 11.34 -5.61
CA TYR A 210 -11.45 12.71 -5.48
C TYR A 210 -9.97 12.64 -5.08
N PRO A 211 -9.05 13.39 -5.74
CA PRO A 211 -7.63 13.34 -5.44
C PRO A 211 -7.33 13.67 -3.98
N MET A 212 -6.76 12.70 -3.27
CA MET A 212 -6.31 12.82 -1.90
C MET A 212 -5.02 12.00 -1.74
N THR A 213 -3.89 12.63 -1.40
CA THR A 213 -2.66 11.89 -1.06
C THR A 213 -2.93 11.01 0.16
N PRO A 214 -2.55 9.72 0.16
CA PRO A 214 -1.70 9.02 -0.83
C PRO A 214 -2.44 8.18 -1.88
N SER A 215 -3.79 8.18 -1.91
CA SER A 215 -4.57 7.28 -2.79
C SER A 215 -4.67 7.76 -4.25
N SER A 216 -4.34 9.02 -4.56
CA SER A 216 -4.42 9.60 -5.91
C SER A 216 -3.66 8.80 -6.98
N GLY A 217 -2.60 8.07 -6.60
CA GLY A 217 -1.86 7.21 -7.52
C GLY A 217 -2.74 6.13 -8.18
N VAL A 218 -3.75 5.62 -7.48
CA VAL A 218 -4.70 4.63 -8.02
C VAL A 218 -5.56 5.25 -9.12
N LEU A 219 -6.04 6.49 -8.90
CA LEU A 219 -6.81 7.24 -9.89
C LEU A 219 -6.00 7.46 -11.17
N HIS A 220 -4.75 7.90 -11.05
CA HIS A 220 -3.87 8.12 -12.19
C HIS A 220 -3.58 6.83 -12.96
N PHE A 221 -3.28 5.74 -12.25
CA PHE A 221 -3.02 4.45 -12.87
C PHE A 221 -4.25 3.92 -13.61
N LEU A 222 -5.42 3.87 -12.95
CA LEU A 222 -6.64 3.36 -13.55
C LEU A 222 -7.10 4.24 -14.72
N ALA A 223 -6.96 5.57 -14.64
CA ALA A 223 -7.26 6.46 -15.76
C ALA A 223 -6.38 6.16 -16.98
N LYS A 224 -5.09 5.85 -16.76
CA LYS A 224 -4.15 5.49 -17.83
C LYS A 224 -4.55 4.20 -18.55
N VAL A 225 -5.04 3.20 -17.82
CA VAL A 225 -5.40 1.87 -18.37
C VAL A 225 -6.91 1.71 -18.63
N ALA A 226 -7.71 2.74 -18.43
CA ALA A 226 -9.18 2.66 -18.45
C ALA A 226 -9.73 2.10 -19.77
N ALA A 227 -9.15 2.52 -20.90
CA ALA A 227 -9.57 2.06 -22.22
C ALA A 227 -9.21 0.59 -22.48
N GLU A 228 -8.04 0.14 -22.01
CA GLU A 228 -7.56 -1.23 -22.18
C GLU A 228 -8.42 -2.23 -21.41
N PHE A 229 -8.82 -1.87 -20.19
CA PHE A 229 -9.65 -2.73 -19.33
C PHE A 229 -11.16 -2.42 -19.42
N SER A 230 -11.57 -1.50 -20.30
CA SER A 230 -12.98 -1.10 -20.48
C SER A 230 -13.68 -0.65 -19.19
N ILE A 231 -12.94 0.00 -18.28
CA ILE A 231 -13.49 0.54 -17.02
C ILE A 231 -13.85 2.01 -17.13
N LYS A 232 -14.76 2.47 -16.26
CA LYS A 232 -15.05 3.89 -16.08
C LYS A 232 -14.22 4.45 -14.93
N VAL A 233 -13.58 5.60 -15.15
CA VAL A 233 -12.85 6.32 -14.11
C VAL A 233 -13.44 7.72 -14.02
N VAL A 234 -13.94 8.09 -12.84
CA VAL A 234 -14.68 9.33 -12.62
C VAL A 234 -14.03 10.12 -11.50
N HIS A 235 -13.82 11.41 -11.75
CA HIS A 235 -13.30 12.38 -10.80
C HIS A 235 -14.39 13.43 -10.51
N PRO A 236 -15.20 13.23 -9.46
CA PRO A 236 -16.23 14.19 -9.06
C PRO A 236 -15.66 15.30 -8.18
N GLU A 237 -16.52 16.20 -7.70
CA GLU A 237 -16.19 17.46 -7.04
C GLU A 237 -15.76 17.33 -5.56
N ASN A 238 -16.12 16.24 -4.86
CA ASN A 238 -15.77 15.97 -3.47
C ASN A 238 -16.04 14.49 -3.09
N GLU A 239 -15.64 14.07 -1.89
CA GLU A 239 -15.79 12.69 -1.41
C GLU A 239 -17.23 12.24 -1.14
N ILE A 240 -18.17 13.16 -0.89
CA ILE A 240 -19.60 12.81 -0.77
C ILE A 240 -20.11 12.38 -2.16
N ALA A 241 -19.78 13.15 -3.20
CA ALA A 241 -20.11 12.78 -4.57
C ALA A 241 -19.42 11.47 -4.99
N VAL A 242 -18.19 11.22 -4.55
CA VAL A 242 -17.46 9.96 -4.80
C VAL A 242 -18.26 8.74 -4.35
N ILE A 243 -18.64 8.69 -3.07
CA ILE A 243 -19.29 7.50 -2.52
C ILE A 243 -20.70 7.31 -3.11
N LEU A 244 -21.48 8.38 -3.24
CA LEU A 244 -22.84 8.31 -3.78
C LEU A 244 -22.85 7.91 -5.27
N MET A 245 -21.89 8.39 -6.07
CA MET A 245 -21.75 7.94 -7.46
C MET A 245 -21.36 6.47 -7.54
N ALA A 246 -20.44 6.01 -6.69
CA ALA A 246 -20.02 4.61 -6.66
C ALA A 246 -21.17 3.67 -6.27
N GLU A 247 -21.99 4.06 -5.29
CA GLU A 247 -23.21 3.33 -4.94
C GLU A 247 -24.24 3.34 -6.08
N GLY A 248 -24.35 4.44 -6.83
CA GLY A 248 -25.15 4.51 -8.05
C GLY A 248 -24.68 3.53 -9.14
N PHE A 249 -23.37 3.38 -9.33
CA PHE A 249 -22.79 2.36 -10.22
C PHE A 249 -23.13 0.94 -9.73
N ALA A 250 -22.97 0.67 -8.43
CA ALA A 250 -23.29 -0.63 -7.86
C ALA A 250 -24.79 -0.98 -7.98
N TYR A 251 -25.67 -0.01 -7.76
CA TYR A 251 -27.12 -0.13 -8.01
C TYR A 251 -27.43 -0.48 -9.48
N ALA A 252 -26.65 0.05 -10.42
CA ALA A 252 -26.76 -0.27 -11.85
C ALA A 252 -26.07 -1.58 -12.26
N GLY A 253 -25.59 -2.39 -11.31
CA GLY A 253 -24.95 -3.67 -11.59
C GLY A 253 -23.49 -3.57 -12.01
N LYS A 254 -22.81 -2.45 -11.69
CA LYS A 254 -21.39 -2.21 -12.00
C LYS A 254 -20.54 -2.32 -10.75
N LYS A 255 -19.51 -3.19 -10.77
CA LYS A 255 -18.57 -3.34 -9.65
C LYS A 255 -17.79 -2.04 -9.46
N ALA A 256 -18.14 -1.30 -8.41
CA ALA A 256 -17.56 -0.01 -8.12
C ALA A 256 -16.57 -0.09 -6.94
N ALA A 257 -15.48 0.66 -7.07
CA ALA A 257 -14.55 0.92 -5.97
C ALA A 257 -14.21 2.42 -5.90
N VAL A 258 -13.82 2.87 -4.71
CA VAL A 258 -13.37 4.24 -4.46
C VAL A 258 -12.05 4.25 -3.72
N GLY A 259 -11.29 5.33 -3.81
CA GLY A 259 -10.07 5.53 -3.02
C GLY A 259 -10.00 6.90 -2.39
N THR A 260 -9.54 6.94 -1.14
CA THR A 260 -9.47 8.14 -0.30
C THR A 260 -8.42 7.98 0.81
N SER A 261 -8.37 8.94 1.73
CA SER A 261 -7.60 8.89 2.99
C SER A 261 -8.51 9.31 4.16
N GLY A 262 -8.01 9.34 5.39
CA GLY A 262 -8.83 9.52 6.61
C GLY A 262 -9.80 10.73 6.56
N GLY A 263 -9.33 11.89 6.09
CA GLY A 263 -10.18 13.09 5.95
C GLY A 263 -11.33 12.93 4.95
N GLY A 264 -11.06 12.32 3.79
CA GLY A 264 -12.09 12.06 2.79
C GLY A 264 -13.03 10.94 3.21
N PHE A 265 -12.51 9.90 3.88
CA PHE A 265 -13.33 8.83 4.46
C PHE A 265 -14.30 9.35 5.53
N CYS A 266 -13.93 10.39 6.29
CA CYS A 266 -14.83 11.09 7.20
C CYS A 266 -16.06 11.68 6.49
N LEU A 267 -15.90 12.20 5.27
CA LEU A 267 -17.00 12.74 4.47
C LEU A 267 -17.88 11.63 3.87
N MET A 268 -17.33 10.42 3.70
CA MET A 268 -18.05 9.26 3.15
C MET A 268 -18.93 8.54 4.20
N ASN A 269 -18.86 8.92 5.47
CA ASN A 269 -19.42 8.12 6.58
C ASN A 269 -20.94 7.93 6.50
N GLU A 270 -21.67 8.92 5.96
CA GLU A 270 -23.11 8.79 5.71
C GLU A 270 -23.39 7.79 4.58
N GLY A 271 -22.63 7.85 3.48
CA GLY A 271 -22.70 6.88 2.38
C GLY A 271 -22.42 5.45 2.85
N MET A 272 -21.45 5.25 3.76
CA MET A 272 -21.22 3.92 4.36
C MET A 272 -22.46 3.37 5.08
N SER A 273 -23.26 4.25 5.70
CA SER A 273 -24.52 3.87 6.37
C SER A 273 -25.59 3.52 5.34
N LEU A 274 -25.67 4.28 4.24
CA LEU A 274 -26.54 3.96 3.10
C LEU A 274 -26.17 2.61 2.48
N ALA A 275 -24.90 2.36 2.19
CA ALA A 275 -24.43 1.10 1.64
C ALA A 275 -24.74 -0.09 2.57
N GLY A 276 -24.60 0.10 3.88
CA GLY A 276 -24.99 -0.89 4.88
C GLY A 276 -26.48 -1.19 4.87
N MET A 277 -27.31 -0.15 4.93
CA MET A 277 -28.77 -0.26 5.00
C MET A 277 -29.40 -0.79 3.72
N ALA A 278 -28.99 -0.24 2.58
CA ALA A 278 -29.50 -0.62 1.27
C ALA A 278 -28.80 -1.88 0.69
N GLU A 279 -27.87 -2.48 1.44
CA GLU A 279 -27.09 -3.66 1.08
C GLU A 279 -26.36 -3.48 -0.27
N ILE A 280 -25.75 -2.31 -0.47
CA ILE A 280 -25.06 -1.97 -1.72
C ILE A 280 -23.59 -2.42 -1.63
N PRO A 281 -23.12 -3.28 -2.54
CA PRO A 281 -21.74 -3.74 -2.54
C PRO A 281 -20.79 -2.62 -2.96
N LEU A 282 -19.80 -2.31 -2.12
CA LEU A 282 -18.84 -1.23 -2.37
C LEU A 282 -17.47 -1.59 -1.79
N VAL A 283 -16.40 -1.28 -2.52
CA VAL A 283 -15.02 -1.35 -2.00
C VAL A 283 -14.47 0.05 -1.81
N VAL A 284 -13.97 0.35 -0.62
CA VAL A 284 -13.36 1.64 -0.25
C VAL A 284 -11.89 1.40 0.11
N LEU A 285 -10.97 1.93 -0.68
CA LEU A 285 -9.55 1.99 -0.31
C LEU A 285 -9.30 3.24 0.56
N VAL A 286 -8.98 3.01 1.83
CA VAL A 286 -8.54 4.07 2.74
C VAL A 286 -7.02 3.96 2.86
N SER A 287 -6.29 4.83 2.16
CA SER A 287 -4.84 4.96 2.30
C SER A 287 -4.53 5.95 3.41
N GLN A 288 -4.24 5.44 4.60
CA GLN A 288 -4.02 6.25 5.81
C GLN A 288 -2.79 7.15 5.67
N ARG A 289 -2.88 8.33 6.28
CA ARG A 289 -1.80 9.30 6.42
C ARG A 289 -1.81 9.91 7.81
N ALA A 290 -0.76 10.62 8.20
CA ALA A 290 -0.69 11.26 9.51
C ALA A 290 -1.83 12.29 9.69
N GLY A 291 -2.76 12.03 10.62
CA GLY A 291 -3.80 12.97 11.09
C GLY A 291 -3.42 13.61 12.44
N PRO A 292 -4.39 14.23 13.17
CA PRO A 292 -5.81 14.42 12.82
C PRO A 292 -6.03 15.56 11.80
N SER A 293 -7.26 15.69 11.29
CA SER A 293 -7.64 16.70 10.29
C SER A 293 -6.74 16.59 9.04
N THR A 294 -6.19 17.70 8.52
CA THR A 294 -5.22 17.67 7.42
C THR A 294 -3.97 16.87 7.80
N GLY A 295 -3.53 17.00 9.05
CA GLY A 295 -2.31 16.41 9.60
C GLY A 295 -1.09 16.68 8.73
N VAL A 296 -0.35 15.63 8.36
CA VAL A 296 0.80 15.71 7.45
C VAL A 296 0.57 14.80 6.24
N PRO A 297 0.03 15.35 5.12
CA PRO A 297 -0.53 14.54 4.03
C PRO A 297 0.42 13.57 3.33
N THR A 298 1.72 13.88 3.32
CA THR A 298 2.75 13.11 2.59
C THR A 298 3.45 12.07 3.47
N TYR A 299 2.98 11.89 4.70
CA TYR A 299 3.60 11.04 5.72
C TYR A 299 2.65 9.97 6.24
N THR A 300 3.24 8.87 6.71
CA THR A 300 2.51 7.66 7.05
C THR A 300 2.02 7.66 8.49
N ALA A 301 0.86 7.04 8.71
CA ALA A 301 0.36 6.67 10.03
C ALA A 301 -0.67 5.55 9.87
N GLN A 302 -0.93 4.85 10.96
CA GLN A 302 -1.93 3.79 11.07
C GLN A 302 -2.96 4.14 12.16
N ALA A 303 -3.42 5.39 12.17
CA ALA A 303 -4.25 5.95 13.23
C ALA A 303 -5.76 5.83 12.98
N ASP A 304 -6.18 5.45 11.77
CA ASP A 304 -7.60 5.47 11.37
C ASP A 304 -8.33 4.16 11.70
N LEU A 305 -7.63 3.11 12.17
CA LEU A 305 -8.24 1.81 12.44
C LEU A 305 -9.49 1.88 13.34
N PRO A 306 -9.48 2.51 14.53
CA PRO A 306 -10.69 2.60 15.36
C PRO A 306 -11.83 3.37 14.67
N PHE A 307 -11.50 4.36 13.84
CA PHE A 307 -12.48 5.14 13.09
C PHE A 307 -13.11 4.28 11.98
N VAL A 308 -12.30 3.59 11.16
CA VAL A 308 -12.75 2.73 10.08
C VAL A 308 -13.61 1.57 10.56
N MET A 309 -13.26 0.96 11.70
CA MET A 309 -14.02 -0.13 12.31
C MET A 309 -15.44 0.27 12.68
N ASN A 310 -15.64 1.53 13.06
CA ASN A 310 -16.91 2.08 13.55
C ASN A 310 -17.54 3.08 12.56
N ALA A 311 -17.13 3.04 11.28
CA ALA A 311 -17.66 3.92 10.25
C ALA A 311 -19.14 3.62 9.95
N GLY A 312 -19.92 4.68 9.79
CA GLY A 312 -21.37 4.69 9.61
C GLY A 312 -22.15 4.68 10.92
N HIS A 313 -23.32 5.30 10.92
CA HIS A 313 -24.25 5.24 12.05
C HIS A 313 -25.13 3.99 11.95
N GLY A 314 -25.49 3.41 13.09
CA GLY A 314 -26.20 2.13 13.16
C GLY A 314 -25.28 0.91 12.98
N GLU A 315 -25.88 -0.28 12.95
CA GLU A 315 -25.17 -1.55 12.93
C GLU A 315 -25.38 -2.27 11.61
N PHE A 316 -24.30 -2.50 10.86
CA PHE A 316 -24.33 -3.26 9.62
C PHE A 316 -23.01 -4.04 9.42
N PRO A 317 -23.04 -5.18 8.72
CA PRO A 317 -21.84 -5.93 8.41
C PRO A 317 -20.92 -5.14 7.48
N ARG A 318 -19.63 -5.11 7.83
CA ARG A 318 -18.55 -4.59 6.99
C ARG A 318 -17.32 -5.48 7.13
N LEU A 319 -16.58 -5.60 6.05
CA LEU A 319 -15.28 -6.26 6.03
C LEU A 319 -14.19 -5.21 6.01
N VAL A 320 -13.20 -5.32 6.89
CA VAL A 320 -12.03 -4.43 6.91
C VAL A 320 -10.78 -5.30 6.82
N ILE A 321 -9.95 -5.00 5.81
CA ILE A 321 -8.75 -5.75 5.46
C ILE A 321 -7.56 -4.79 5.44
N ALA A 322 -6.48 -5.13 6.14
CA ALA A 322 -5.25 -4.36 6.20
C ALA A 322 -4.06 -5.16 5.60
N PRO A 323 -3.89 -5.14 4.26
CA PRO A 323 -2.77 -5.84 3.63
C PRO A 323 -1.42 -5.23 4.07
N GLY A 324 -0.39 -6.07 4.18
CA GLY A 324 0.93 -5.65 4.65
C GLY A 324 2.02 -5.58 3.59
N ASP A 325 1.79 -6.12 2.39
CA ASP A 325 2.72 -6.08 1.27
C ASP A 325 2.01 -6.04 -0.09
N ALA A 326 2.78 -6.03 -1.17
CA ALA A 326 2.31 -5.97 -2.55
C ALA A 326 1.41 -7.17 -2.91
N GLU A 327 1.82 -8.39 -2.58
CA GLU A 327 1.04 -9.59 -2.93
C GLU A 327 -0.28 -9.66 -2.17
N GLU A 328 -0.31 -9.25 -0.89
CA GLU A 328 -1.55 -9.11 -0.13
C GLU A 328 -2.44 -8.01 -0.67
N ALA A 329 -1.88 -6.85 -1.04
CA ALA A 329 -2.64 -5.76 -1.62
C ALA A 329 -3.30 -6.19 -2.94
N PHE A 330 -2.59 -6.91 -3.81
CA PHE A 330 -3.16 -7.45 -5.04
C PHE A 330 -4.29 -8.45 -4.77
N PHE A 331 -4.02 -9.48 -3.96
CA PHE A 331 -4.97 -10.54 -3.64
C PHE A 331 -6.24 -9.97 -2.99
N TRP A 332 -6.08 -9.17 -1.93
CA TRP A 332 -7.20 -8.66 -1.16
C TRP A 332 -7.99 -7.60 -1.90
N SER A 333 -7.39 -6.84 -2.82
CA SER A 333 -8.15 -5.95 -3.71
C SER A 333 -9.12 -6.72 -4.60
N ALA A 334 -8.66 -7.83 -5.18
CA ALA A 334 -9.50 -8.67 -6.02
C ALA A 334 -10.56 -9.40 -5.20
N ALA A 335 -10.17 -10.02 -4.08
CA ALA A 335 -11.08 -10.72 -3.18
C ALA A 335 -12.12 -9.78 -2.57
N ALA A 336 -11.74 -8.53 -2.22
CA ALA A 336 -12.65 -7.54 -1.67
C ALA A 336 -13.81 -7.22 -2.60
N LEU A 337 -13.56 -7.01 -3.90
CA LEU A 337 -14.63 -6.80 -4.88
C LEU A 337 -15.57 -8.00 -4.94
N GLY A 338 -15.01 -9.21 -4.97
CA GLY A 338 -15.79 -10.43 -4.97
C GLY A 338 -16.66 -10.59 -3.71
N LEU A 339 -16.06 -10.44 -2.54
CA LEU A 339 -16.73 -10.56 -1.23
C LEU A 339 -17.77 -9.46 -1.03
N ALA A 340 -17.50 -8.22 -1.44
CA ALA A 340 -18.46 -7.11 -1.40
C ALA A 340 -19.73 -7.50 -2.13
N TRP A 341 -19.60 -8.06 -3.34
CA TRP A 341 -20.73 -8.46 -4.19
C TRP A 341 -21.43 -9.74 -3.73
N ARG A 342 -20.68 -10.74 -3.27
CA ARG A 342 -21.23 -11.98 -2.73
C ARG A 342 -22.11 -11.72 -1.52
N TYR A 343 -21.62 -10.89 -0.59
CA TYR A 343 -22.29 -10.62 0.68
C TYR A 343 -23.10 -9.34 0.66
N GLN A 344 -23.02 -8.51 -0.38
CA GLN A 344 -23.74 -7.24 -0.48
C GLN A 344 -23.46 -6.33 0.72
N ILE A 345 -22.17 -6.04 0.92
CA ILE A 345 -21.65 -5.25 2.05
C ILE A 345 -20.62 -4.23 1.57
N PRO A 346 -20.41 -3.14 2.32
CA PRO A 346 -19.20 -2.34 2.18
C PRO A 346 -17.97 -3.11 2.68
N VAL A 347 -16.89 -3.04 1.92
CA VAL A 347 -15.58 -3.59 2.23
C VAL A 347 -14.55 -2.47 2.23
N VAL A 348 -13.74 -2.38 3.27
CA VAL A 348 -12.67 -1.39 3.40
C VAL A 348 -11.32 -2.08 3.25
N LEU A 349 -10.53 -1.64 2.26
CA LEU A 349 -9.11 -1.92 2.15
C LEU A 349 -8.37 -0.81 2.91
N LEU A 350 -7.86 -1.14 4.08
CA LEU A 350 -7.16 -0.21 4.97
C LEU A 350 -5.65 -0.30 4.73
N SER A 351 -5.13 0.61 3.90
CA SER A 351 -3.71 0.76 3.62
C SER A 351 -3.12 1.92 4.41
N ASP A 352 -1.85 2.24 4.18
CA ASP A 352 -1.20 3.46 4.63
C ASP A 352 -0.29 4.01 3.52
N LYS A 353 0.20 5.24 3.70
CA LYS A 353 1.10 5.91 2.75
C LYS A 353 2.33 5.06 2.43
N THR A 354 2.86 4.33 3.41
CA THR A 354 4.05 3.48 3.20
C THR A 354 3.74 2.41 2.17
N LEU A 355 2.66 1.65 2.36
CA LEU A 355 2.28 0.61 1.41
C LEU A 355 1.91 1.21 0.05
N SER A 356 1.08 2.27 0.04
CA SER A 356 0.54 2.88 -1.17
C SER A 356 1.59 3.53 -2.09
N GLU A 357 2.59 4.23 -1.55
CA GLU A 357 3.53 5.01 -2.36
C GLU A 357 4.93 4.41 -2.49
N SER A 358 5.25 3.37 -1.71
CA SER A 358 6.49 2.62 -1.91
C SER A 358 6.39 1.75 -3.18
N ALA A 359 7.55 1.41 -3.74
CA ALA A 359 7.64 0.53 -4.90
C ALA A 359 8.29 -0.82 -4.54
N TYR A 360 7.84 -1.87 -5.23
CA TYR A 360 8.17 -3.25 -4.93
C TYR A 360 8.50 -4.02 -6.21
N SER A 361 9.32 -5.08 -6.10
CA SER A 361 9.36 -6.15 -7.09
C SER A 361 8.10 -7.00 -6.95
N PHE A 362 7.13 -6.84 -7.84
CA PHE A 362 5.86 -7.56 -7.76
C PHE A 362 5.87 -8.84 -8.60
N ASN A 363 5.84 -10.00 -7.93
CA ASN A 363 5.69 -11.28 -8.60
C ASN A 363 4.26 -11.80 -8.47
N VAL A 364 3.50 -11.78 -9.57
CA VAL A 364 2.11 -12.26 -9.59
C VAL A 364 2.00 -13.75 -9.26
N GLU A 365 3.03 -14.55 -9.53
CA GLU A 365 3.05 -15.98 -9.22
C GLU A 365 3.19 -16.24 -7.71
N GLU A 366 3.69 -15.25 -6.97
CA GLU A 366 3.77 -15.30 -5.50
C GLU A 366 2.50 -14.76 -4.84
N ALA A 367 1.62 -14.12 -5.61
CA ALA A 367 0.28 -13.82 -5.15
C ALA A 367 -0.55 -15.13 -5.08
N ARG A 368 -1.44 -15.19 -4.09
CA ARG A 368 -2.33 -16.35 -3.91
C ARG A 368 -3.32 -16.45 -5.07
N GLU A 369 -3.74 -17.67 -5.36
CA GLU A 369 -4.91 -17.89 -6.22
C GLU A 369 -6.12 -17.18 -5.63
N ILE A 370 -6.77 -16.35 -6.44
CA ILE A 370 -7.93 -15.56 -6.03
C ILE A 370 -9.19 -16.38 -6.29
N PRO A 371 -9.94 -16.76 -5.24
CA PRO A 371 -11.20 -17.48 -5.44
C PRO A 371 -12.21 -16.64 -6.20
N GLU A 372 -13.05 -17.30 -6.99
CA GLU A 372 -14.15 -16.62 -7.67
C GLU A 372 -15.31 -16.41 -6.71
N PHE A 373 -15.64 -15.14 -6.46
CA PHE A 373 -16.83 -14.76 -5.73
C PHE A 373 -17.80 -14.06 -6.68
N GLY A 374 -19.02 -14.60 -6.79
CA GLY A 374 -20.08 -14.05 -7.62
C GLY A 374 -21.28 -13.57 -6.80
N PRO A 375 -22.02 -12.54 -7.27
CA PRO A 375 -23.28 -12.16 -6.64
C PRO A 375 -24.29 -13.30 -6.76
N VAL A 376 -25.18 -13.41 -5.76
CA VAL A 376 -26.41 -14.20 -5.91
C VAL A 376 -27.38 -13.38 -6.75
N LEU A 377 -27.76 -13.88 -7.92
CA LEU A 377 -28.67 -13.19 -8.84
C LEU A 377 -30.08 -13.79 -8.75
N TRP A 378 -31.09 -12.95 -8.93
CA TRP A 378 -32.47 -13.40 -9.09
C TRP A 378 -32.63 -14.17 -10.41
N ASP A 379 -33.26 -15.35 -10.33
CA ASP A 379 -33.47 -16.25 -11.46
C ASP A 379 -34.55 -15.76 -12.44
N GLY A 380 -35.36 -14.79 -12.03
CA GLY A 380 -36.46 -14.26 -12.83
C GLY A 380 -37.82 -14.86 -12.51
N ASP A 381 -37.91 -15.74 -11.51
CA ASP A 381 -39.18 -16.35 -11.10
C ASP A 381 -39.88 -15.56 -9.98
N GLY A 382 -41.20 -15.49 -10.06
CA GLY A 382 -42.06 -14.82 -9.09
C GLY A 382 -41.95 -13.29 -9.04
N ASP A 383 -42.40 -12.74 -7.91
CA ASP A 383 -42.33 -11.30 -7.62
C ASP A 383 -40.96 -10.95 -6.99
N TYR A 384 -40.18 -10.10 -7.66
CA TYR A 384 -38.85 -9.73 -7.20
C TYR A 384 -38.90 -8.91 -5.90
N ARG A 385 -38.15 -9.38 -4.90
CA ARG A 385 -38.02 -8.72 -3.59
C ARG A 385 -36.54 -8.48 -3.29
N ARG A 386 -36.09 -7.24 -3.48
CA ARG A 386 -34.68 -6.83 -3.30
C ARG A 386 -34.10 -7.25 -1.94
N TYR A 387 -34.93 -7.25 -0.90
CA TYR A 387 -34.54 -7.55 0.48
C TYR A 387 -35.21 -8.84 0.98
N ALA A 388 -35.47 -9.80 0.08
CA ALA A 388 -36.01 -11.11 0.43
C ALA A 388 -35.23 -11.75 1.60
N SER A 389 -35.97 -12.23 2.61
CA SER A 389 -35.37 -12.93 3.74
C SER A 389 -34.87 -14.30 3.28
N ALA A 390 -33.56 -14.43 3.13
CA ALA A 390 -32.88 -15.69 2.89
C ALA A 390 -32.32 -16.26 4.20
N GLU A 391 -32.10 -17.57 4.23
CA GLU A 391 -31.53 -18.27 5.40
C GLU A 391 -30.11 -17.78 5.71
N ASP A 392 -29.31 -17.55 4.68
CA ASP A 392 -27.96 -16.97 4.75
C ASP A 392 -27.96 -15.44 4.91
N GLY A 393 -29.13 -14.80 4.80
CA GLY A 393 -29.30 -13.35 4.84
C GLY A 393 -28.98 -12.63 3.53
N ILE A 394 -28.63 -13.36 2.46
CA ILE A 394 -28.21 -12.80 1.17
C ILE A 394 -29.41 -12.82 0.21
N SER A 395 -29.97 -11.65 -0.08
CA SER A 395 -31.08 -11.53 -1.02
C SER A 395 -30.57 -11.59 -2.47
N PRO A 396 -31.22 -12.33 -3.38
CA PRO A 396 -30.85 -12.29 -4.80
C PRO A 396 -30.91 -10.87 -5.37
N LEU A 397 -29.89 -10.48 -6.14
CA LEU A 397 -29.79 -9.18 -6.80
C LEU A 397 -30.44 -9.19 -8.19
N ALA A 398 -31.01 -8.06 -8.56
CA ALA A 398 -31.39 -7.70 -9.92
C ALA A 398 -31.03 -6.22 -10.16
N PHE A 399 -30.76 -5.85 -11.41
CA PHE A 399 -30.28 -4.51 -11.78
C PHE A 399 -31.16 -3.89 -12.87
N PRO A 400 -31.44 -2.57 -12.83
CA PRO A 400 -32.17 -1.92 -13.89
C PRO A 400 -31.39 -1.87 -15.23
N PRO A 401 -32.08 -2.00 -16.39
CA PRO A 401 -33.46 -2.45 -16.55
C PRO A 401 -33.54 -3.98 -16.57
N ARG A 402 -34.28 -4.58 -15.63
CA ARG A 402 -34.61 -6.01 -15.64
C ARG A 402 -36.13 -6.17 -15.65
N THR A 403 -36.68 -6.72 -16.72
CA THR A 403 -38.12 -6.99 -16.85
C THR A 403 -38.62 -7.82 -15.67
N GLY A 404 -39.74 -7.43 -15.09
CA GLY A 404 -40.34 -8.12 -13.94
C GLY A 404 -39.70 -7.79 -12.58
N ALA A 405 -38.59 -7.04 -12.54
CA ALA A 405 -37.96 -6.62 -11.29
C ALA A 405 -38.13 -5.12 -11.03
N VAL A 406 -38.79 -4.78 -9.91
CA VAL A 406 -38.74 -3.42 -9.36
C VAL A 406 -37.63 -3.36 -8.31
N VAL A 407 -36.47 -2.81 -8.71
CA VAL A 407 -35.30 -2.71 -7.84
C VAL A 407 -35.37 -1.42 -7.03
N LYS A 408 -35.74 -1.52 -5.75
CA LYS A 408 -35.77 -0.37 -4.82
C LYS A 408 -34.53 -0.41 -3.92
N ALA A 409 -33.78 0.68 -3.87
CA ALA A 409 -32.77 0.92 -2.85
C ALA A 409 -33.32 1.94 -1.85
N ASN A 410 -33.15 1.69 -0.55
CA ASN A 410 -33.78 2.52 0.48
C ASN A 410 -32.85 2.71 1.70
N SER A 411 -32.71 3.95 2.15
CA SER A 411 -31.96 4.31 3.36
C SER A 411 -32.76 4.15 4.65
N TYR A 412 -34.08 3.98 4.55
CA TYR A 412 -34.99 3.81 5.67
C TYR A 412 -35.20 2.31 5.98
N ALA A 413 -35.70 1.98 7.17
CA ALA A 413 -36.19 0.63 7.47
C ALA A 413 -37.21 0.16 6.42
N HIS A 414 -37.04 -1.07 5.91
CA HIS A 414 -37.84 -1.51 4.76
C HIS A 414 -38.26 -2.97 4.85
N LEU A 415 -39.42 -3.25 4.24
CA LEU A 415 -39.92 -4.61 3.99
C LEU A 415 -39.06 -5.33 2.94
N PRO A 416 -39.21 -6.65 2.76
CA PRO A 416 -38.54 -7.40 1.70
C PRO A 416 -38.68 -6.82 0.28
N SER A 417 -39.78 -6.09 0.03
CA SER A 417 -40.06 -5.41 -1.24
C SER A 417 -39.33 -4.07 -1.42
N GLY A 418 -38.61 -3.58 -0.41
CA GLY A 418 -37.93 -2.27 -0.37
C GLY A 418 -38.83 -1.07 -0.04
N ILE A 419 -40.09 -1.32 0.33
CA ILE A 419 -41.02 -0.29 0.82
C ILE A 419 -40.70 0.04 2.27
N THR A 420 -40.74 1.33 2.62
CA THR A 420 -40.48 1.80 3.98
C THR A 420 -41.41 1.18 5.02
N THR A 421 -40.92 1.00 6.24
CA THR A 421 -41.70 0.46 7.37
C THR A 421 -41.22 1.04 8.68
N GLU A 422 -42.16 1.24 9.61
CA GLU A 422 -41.91 1.57 11.02
C GLU A 422 -42.38 0.42 11.93
N GLU A 423 -42.76 -0.72 11.35
CA GLU A 423 -43.31 -1.85 12.09
C GLU A 423 -42.20 -2.56 12.89
N PRO A 424 -42.32 -2.67 14.23
CA PRO A 424 -41.23 -3.18 15.09
C PRO A 424 -40.68 -4.54 14.65
N ARG A 425 -41.56 -5.49 14.31
CA ARG A 425 -41.16 -6.84 13.88
C ARG A 425 -40.45 -6.85 12.52
N ALA A 426 -40.81 -5.94 11.62
CA ALA A 426 -40.15 -5.85 10.32
C ALA A 426 -38.74 -5.26 10.46
N ILE A 427 -38.59 -4.26 11.35
CA ILE A 427 -37.29 -3.66 11.69
C ILE A 427 -36.37 -4.73 12.30
N GLU A 428 -36.86 -5.48 13.29
CA GLU A 428 -36.11 -6.59 13.92
C GLU A 428 -35.68 -7.63 12.89
N ALA A 429 -36.59 -8.08 12.02
CA ALA A 429 -36.29 -9.07 10.99
C ALA A 429 -35.24 -8.59 9.97
N GLY A 430 -35.25 -7.30 9.63
CA GLY A 430 -34.24 -6.67 8.78
C GLY A 430 -32.85 -6.72 9.44
N GLN A 431 -32.78 -6.41 10.73
CA GLN A 431 -31.51 -6.45 11.46
C GLN A 431 -30.98 -7.89 11.63
N ASP A 432 -31.85 -8.84 11.95
CA ASP A 432 -31.50 -10.26 12.04
C ASP A 432 -30.94 -10.80 10.72
N LYS A 433 -31.44 -10.32 9.58
CA LYS A 433 -30.94 -10.66 8.25
C LYS A 433 -29.50 -10.18 8.06
N LEU A 434 -29.20 -8.94 8.42
CA LEU A 434 -27.83 -8.40 8.37
C LEU A 434 -26.86 -9.18 9.27
N LEU A 435 -27.33 -9.64 10.44
CA LEU A 435 -26.54 -10.51 11.32
C LEU A 435 -26.29 -11.90 10.73
N ARG A 436 -27.29 -12.52 10.06
CA ARG A 436 -27.09 -13.80 9.34
C ARG A 436 -26.04 -13.67 8.25
N LYS A 437 -26.11 -12.60 7.46
CA LYS A 437 -25.12 -12.27 6.44
C LYS A 437 -23.72 -12.14 7.03
N LYS A 438 -23.57 -11.45 8.18
CA LYS A 438 -22.28 -11.35 8.90
C LYS A 438 -21.72 -12.73 9.26
N ARG A 439 -22.56 -13.64 9.78
CA ARG A 439 -22.14 -15.01 10.13
C ARG A 439 -21.62 -15.77 8.92
N ARG A 440 -22.33 -15.67 7.78
CA ARG A 440 -21.91 -16.31 6.52
C ARG A 440 -20.64 -15.72 5.93
N LEU A 441 -20.38 -14.43 6.12
CA LEU A 441 -19.09 -13.84 5.79
C LEU A 441 -17.97 -14.43 6.64
N VAL A 442 -18.17 -14.60 7.95
CA VAL A 442 -17.16 -15.20 8.86
C VAL A 442 -16.80 -16.62 8.42
N GLU A 443 -17.79 -17.45 8.12
CA GLU A 443 -17.56 -18.82 7.64
C GLU A 443 -16.75 -18.87 6.33
N GLU A 444 -16.93 -17.90 5.44
CA GLU A 444 -16.15 -17.82 4.19
C GLU A 444 -14.72 -17.35 4.46
N LEU A 445 -14.55 -16.41 5.40
CA LEU A 445 -13.24 -15.91 5.81
C LEU A 445 -12.38 -17.01 6.47
N GLU A 446 -12.98 -18.03 7.08
CA GLU A 446 -12.25 -19.22 7.61
C GLU A 446 -11.53 -20.01 6.50
N ARG A 447 -11.98 -19.89 5.25
CA ARG A 447 -11.37 -20.53 4.08
C ARG A 447 -10.25 -19.69 3.45
N LEU A 448 -10.12 -18.44 3.87
CA LEU A 448 -9.11 -17.51 3.37
C LEU A 448 -7.99 -17.34 4.40
N LYS A 449 -6.81 -16.94 3.92
CA LYS A 449 -5.71 -16.60 4.83
C LYS A 449 -5.90 -15.20 5.39
N THR A 450 -6.60 -15.12 6.51
CA THR A 450 -6.94 -13.87 7.20
C THR A 450 -5.90 -13.44 8.24
N LEU A 451 -4.91 -14.30 8.51
CA LEU A 451 -3.81 -14.06 9.44
C LEU A 451 -2.53 -14.73 8.92
N ASN A 452 -1.39 -14.08 9.13
CA ASN A 452 -0.07 -14.62 8.84
C ASN A 452 0.71 -14.91 10.13
N VAL A 453 1.51 -15.98 10.10
CA VAL A 453 2.52 -16.29 11.11
C VAL A 453 3.86 -16.57 10.42
N SER A 454 4.87 -15.76 10.75
CA SER A 454 6.26 -15.84 10.27
C SER A 454 7.26 -15.76 11.43
N GLY A 455 8.57 -15.75 11.12
CA GLY A 455 9.64 -15.82 12.13
C GLY A 455 9.73 -17.19 12.80
N ASP A 456 10.28 -17.24 14.02
CA ASP A 456 10.37 -18.49 14.79
C ASP A 456 9.05 -18.82 15.48
N ARG A 457 8.32 -19.79 14.92
CA ARG A 457 7.05 -20.30 15.46
C ARG A 457 7.18 -20.98 16.82
N ARG A 458 8.40 -21.27 17.29
CA ARG A 458 8.66 -21.85 18.62
C ARG A 458 8.98 -20.81 19.67
N SER A 459 9.23 -19.55 19.26
CA SER A 459 9.53 -18.47 20.19
C SER A 459 8.41 -18.26 21.20
N SER A 460 8.78 -18.05 22.46
CA SER A 460 7.88 -17.68 23.56
C SER A 460 7.47 -16.21 23.49
N THR A 461 8.11 -15.41 22.63
CA THR A 461 7.79 -14.00 22.42
C THR A 461 7.21 -13.80 21.01
N ALA A 462 6.05 -13.13 20.93
CA ALA A 462 5.41 -12.81 19.67
C ALA A 462 5.25 -11.30 19.47
N VAL A 463 5.66 -10.84 18.29
CA VAL A 463 5.36 -9.50 17.78
C VAL A 463 4.03 -9.56 17.02
N VAL A 464 3.06 -8.77 17.45
CA VAL A 464 1.79 -8.56 16.77
C VAL A 464 1.88 -7.27 15.96
N CYS A 465 1.75 -7.36 14.64
CA CYS A 465 1.84 -6.22 13.74
C CYS A 465 0.70 -6.25 12.71
N TRP A 466 0.53 -5.17 11.94
CA TRP A 466 -0.48 -5.09 10.89
C TRP A 466 -0.14 -4.04 9.84
N GLY A 467 -0.79 -4.12 8.67
CA GLY A 467 -0.52 -3.23 7.54
C GLY A 467 0.97 -3.23 7.18
N SER A 468 1.50 -2.07 6.78
CA SER A 468 2.90 -1.93 6.35
C SER A 468 3.95 -2.32 7.39
N ASN A 469 3.59 -2.46 8.68
CA ASN A 469 4.51 -2.95 9.71
C ASN A 469 4.86 -4.44 9.54
N LYS A 470 4.16 -5.18 8.66
CA LYS A 470 4.51 -6.56 8.27
C LYS A 470 5.98 -6.67 7.82
N GLY A 471 6.43 -5.74 6.98
CA GLY A 471 7.79 -5.71 6.44
C GLY A 471 8.86 -5.65 7.54
N PRO A 472 8.96 -4.56 8.31
CA PRO A 472 9.99 -4.41 9.34
C PRO A 472 9.86 -5.46 10.44
N CYS A 473 8.64 -5.81 10.89
CA CYS A 473 8.47 -6.85 11.93
C CYS A 473 8.90 -8.23 11.42
N GLY A 474 8.64 -8.55 10.15
CA GLY A 474 9.06 -9.80 9.53
C GLY A 474 10.58 -9.93 9.46
N GLU A 475 11.27 -8.87 9.06
CA GLU A 475 12.74 -8.83 9.00
C GLU A 475 13.36 -8.93 10.40
N VAL A 476 12.95 -8.08 11.36
CA VAL A 476 13.47 -8.15 12.74
C VAL A 476 13.13 -9.47 13.42
N GLY A 477 11.94 -10.03 13.16
CA GLY A 477 11.56 -11.33 13.72
C GLY A 477 12.42 -12.49 13.21
N GLU A 478 12.91 -12.42 11.97
CA GLU A 478 13.89 -13.38 11.46
C GLU A 478 15.26 -13.19 12.13
N GLU A 479 15.70 -11.94 12.33
CA GLU A 479 17.00 -11.60 12.91
C GLU A 479 17.10 -11.94 14.42
N LEU A 480 16.03 -11.68 15.17
CA LEU A 480 15.98 -11.89 16.62
C LEU A 480 15.33 -13.23 17.02
N GLY A 481 14.90 -14.05 16.06
CA GLY A 481 14.23 -15.33 16.35
C GLY A 481 12.88 -15.17 17.08
N LEU A 482 12.11 -14.15 16.71
CA LEU A 482 10.79 -13.86 17.28
C LEU A 482 9.69 -14.45 16.43
N ARG A 483 8.56 -14.79 17.07
CA ARG A 483 7.34 -15.11 16.34
C ARG A 483 6.71 -13.81 15.85
N VAL A 484 6.26 -13.76 14.60
CA VAL A 484 5.54 -12.58 14.07
C VAL A 484 4.14 -13.00 13.68
N VAL A 485 3.13 -12.31 14.21
CA VAL A 485 1.71 -12.56 13.97
C VAL A 485 1.11 -11.30 13.35
N GLN A 486 0.53 -11.44 12.16
CA GLN A 486 -0.10 -10.34 11.43
C GLN A 486 -1.55 -10.69 11.07
N PRO A 487 -2.55 -10.12 11.76
CA PRO A 487 -3.92 -10.11 11.30
C PRO A 487 -4.01 -9.30 9.99
N VAL A 488 -4.53 -9.93 8.93
CA VAL A 488 -4.79 -9.25 7.65
C VAL A 488 -6.23 -8.78 7.59
N VAL A 489 -7.17 -9.60 8.07
CA VAL A 489 -8.55 -9.16 8.29
C VAL A 489 -8.68 -8.66 9.73
N VAL A 490 -9.17 -7.44 9.89
CA VAL A 490 -9.33 -6.79 11.20
C VAL A 490 -10.80 -6.71 11.64
N SER A 491 -11.74 -6.77 10.69
CA SER A 491 -13.17 -6.95 10.96
C SER A 491 -13.82 -7.79 9.87
N PRO A 492 -14.52 -8.89 10.20
CA PRO A 492 -14.52 -9.57 11.50
C PRO A 492 -13.13 -10.08 11.90
N PHE A 493 -12.73 -9.90 13.16
CA PHE A 493 -11.41 -10.31 13.63
C PHE A 493 -11.30 -11.86 13.73
N PRO A 494 -10.23 -12.49 13.20
CA PRO A 494 -10.07 -13.95 13.19
C PRO A 494 -9.57 -14.48 14.55
N ALA A 495 -10.41 -14.39 15.59
CA ALA A 495 -10.04 -14.68 16.98
C ALA A 495 -9.52 -16.12 17.19
N ASP A 496 -10.10 -17.12 16.54
CA ASP A 496 -9.68 -18.51 16.72
C ASP A 496 -8.30 -18.79 16.11
N LEU A 497 -8.04 -18.28 14.91
CA LEU A 497 -6.71 -18.35 14.27
C LEU A 497 -5.68 -17.54 15.07
N PHE A 498 -6.07 -16.39 15.63
CA PHE A 498 -5.19 -15.58 16.46
C PHE A 498 -4.81 -16.31 17.75
N ARG A 499 -5.78 -16.99 18.40
CA ARG A 499 -5.52 -17.83 19.58
C ARG A 499 -4.58 -18.99 19.25
N GLU A 500 -4.75 -19.64 18.10
CA GLU A 500 -3.84 -20.69 17.64
C GLU A 500 -2.44 -20.15 17.38
N ALA A 501 -2.32 -19.00 16.71
CA ALA A 501 -1.04 -18.35 16.41
C ALA A 501 -0.26 -17.97 17.68
N LEU A 502 -0.95 -17.64 18.77
CA LEU A 502 -0.35 -17.31 20.07
C LEU A 502 -0.18 -18.52 21.01
N ARG A 503 -0.47 -19.75 20.58
CA ARG A 503 -0.28 -20.93 21.42
C ARG A 503 1.20 -21.06 21.81
N GLY A 504 1.45 -21.16 23.13
CA GLY A 504 2.81 -21.26 23.69
C GLY A 504 3.59 -19.94 23.70
N VAL A 505 2.95 -18.81 23.37
CA VAL A 505 3.53 -17.48 23.57
C VAL A 505 3.31 -17.05 25.02
N GLU A 506 4.38 -16.64 25.68
CA GLU A 506 4.39 -16.11 27.05
C GLU A 506 4.40 -14.58 27.06
N ARG A 507 4.90 -13.94 25.99
CA ARG A 507 4.97 -12.49 25.84
C ARG A 507 4.50 -12.01 24.48
N THR A 508 3.61 -11.02 24.46
CA THR A 508 3.11 -10.37 23.23
C THR A 508 3.50 -8.89 23.19
N ILE A 509 4.00 -8.44 22.05
CA ILE A 509 4.41 -7.05 21.81
C ILE A 509 3.64 -6.51 20.59
N SER A 510 2.81 -5.49 20.76
CA SER A 510 2.12 -4.84 19.63
C SER A 510 3.01 -3.77 19.01
N VAL A 511 3.28 -3.85 17.70
CA VAL A 511 4.03 -2.85 16.94
C VAL A 511 3.09 -2.08 16.02
N GLU A 512 2.99 -0.76 16.23
CA GLU A 512 2.03 0.07 15.50
C GLU A 512 2.56 1.47 15.19
N THR A 513 2.16 2.01 14.03
CA THR A 513 2.47 3.41 13.64
C THR A 513 1.33 4.36 14.03
N ASN A 514 0.92 4.32 15.30
CA ASN A 514 -0.03 5.24 15.91
C ASN A 514 0.28 5.44 17.41
N SER A 515 -0.29 6.47 18.03
CA SER A 515 0.03 6.86 19.41
C SER A 515 -0.79 6.15 20.49
N THR A 516 -1.79 5.34 20.13
CA THR A 516 -2.74 4.82 21.13
C THR A 516 -2.92 3.30 21.14
N GLY A 517 -2.21 2.57 20.28
CA GLY A 517 -2.32 1.12 20.16
C GLY A 517 -3.70 0.69 19.65
N GLY A 518 -4.10 1.14 18.46
CA GLY A 518 -5.40 0.81 17.86
C GLY A 518 -5.62 -0.70 17.70
N MET A 519 -4.61 -1.44 17.23
CA MET A 519 -4.65 -2.90 17.13
C MET A 519 -4.63 -3.55 18.51
N ALA A 520 -3.80 -3.07 19.43
CA ALA A 520 -3.77 -3.57 20.81
C ALA A 520 -5.15 -3.47 21.51
N LYS A 521 -5.91 -2.39 21.24
CA LYS A 521 -7.29 -2.23 21.72
C LYS A 521 -8.27 -3.19 21.05
N LEU A 522 -8.11 -3.44 19.76
CA LEU A 522 -8.94 -4.39 19.02
C LEU A 522 -8.74 -5.83 19.51
N ILE A 523 -7.49 -6.28 19.68
CA ILE A 523 -7.25 -7.64 20.18
C ILE A 523 -7.75 -7.79 21.63
N ARG A 524 -7.71 -6.70 22.43
CA ARG A 524 -8.30 -6.65 23.77
C ARG A 524 -9.81 -6.85 23.77
N SER A 525 -10.53 -6.21 22.86
CA SER A 525 -11.98 -6.46 22.75
C SER A 525 -12.32 -7.88 22.30
N CYS A 526 -11.34 -8.60 21.73
CA CYS A 526 -11.46 -10.01 21.34
C CYS A 526 -10.95 -11.00 22.40
N GLY A 527 -10.54 -10.52 23.59
CA GLY A 527 -10.10 -11.37 24.70
C GLY A 527 -8.60 -11.71 24.74
N PHE A 528 -7.76 -10.92 24.07
CA PHE A 528 -6.30 -11.06 24.07
C PHE A 528 -5.64 -9.81 24.66
N GLU A 529 -4.43 -9.92 25.20
CA GLU A 529 -3.67 -8.75 25.65
C GLU A 529 -2.31 -8.65 24.96
N ALA A 530 -1.84 -7.41 24.78
CA ALA A 530 -0.46 -7.09 24.44
C ALA A 530 0.27 -6.68 25.72
N ASP A 531 1.31 -7.41 26.10
CA ASP A 531 2.10 -7.11 27.31
C ASP A 531 2.88 -5.81 27.18
N ARG A 532 3.32 -5.49 25.95
CA ARG A 532 4.08 -4.28 25.62
C ARG A 532 3.59 -3.67 24.31
N LEU A 533 3.81 -2.37 24.17
CA LEU A 533 3.52 -1.62 22.95
C LEU A 533 4.81 -0.95 22.47
N VAL A 534 5.11 -1.11 21.19
CA VAL A 534 6.14 -0.36 20.47
C VAL A 534 5.42 0.52 19.46
N LEU A 535 5.32 1.81 19.78
CA LEU A 535 4.51 2.76 19.05
C LEU A 535 5.39 3.82 18.37
N LYS A 536 5.05 4.18 17.13
CA LYS A 536 5.68 5.28 16.38
C LYS A 536 4.63 6.19 15.76
N TYR A 537 4.83 7.49 15.83
CA TYR A 537 3.83 8.49 15.42
C TYR A 537 4.45 9.81 14.96
N ASP A 538 5.67 9.75 14.42
CA ASP A 538 6.44 10.89 13.88
C ASP A 538 6.19 11.13 12.38
N GLY A 539 5.30 10.35 11.75
CA GLY A 539 5.01 10.40 10.32
C GLY A 539 5.95 9.55 9.44
N ARG A 540 6.84 8.74 10.02
CA ARG A 540 7.76 7.85 9.29
C ARG A 540 7.48 6.39 9.58
N PRO A 541 7.74 5.48 8.62
CA PRO A 541 7.74 4.05 8.92
C PRO A 541 8.89 3.71 9.87
N PHE A 542 8.81 2.56 10.53
CA PHE A 542 9.98 1.98 11.18
C PHE A 542 11.05 1.63 10.12
N SER A 543 12.31 1.95 10.40
CA SER A 543 13.41 1.20 9.78
C SER A 543 13.53 -0.16 10.46
N VAL A 544 14.21 -1.11 9.83
CA VAL A 544 14.49 -2.41 10.48
C VAL A 544 15.34 -2.18 11.73
N ASP A 545 16.37 -1.34 11.63
CA ASP A 545 17.32 -1.08 12.72
C ASP A 545 16.64 -0.39 13.92
N GLU A 546 15.81 0.63 13.69
CA GLU A 546 15.05 1.30 14.75
C GLU A 546 14.09 0.33 15.44
N LEU A 547 13.39 -0.52 14.68
CA LEU A 547 12.46 -1.47 15.28
C LEU A 547 13.19 -2.53 16.12
N GLU A 548 14.34 -3.01 15.65
CA GLU A 548 15.20 -3.91 16.40
C GLU A 548 15.60 -3.31 17.76
N GLU A 549 16.13 -2.08 17.76
CA GLU A 549 16.50 -1.35 18.97
C GLU A 549 15.31 -1.20 19.94
N ARG A 550 14.15 -0.78 19.42
CA ARG A 550 12.92 -0.59 20.20
C ARG A 550 12.40 -1.88 20.82
N LEU A 551 12.51 -3.01 20.11
CA LEU A 551 12.10 -4.31 20.65
C LEU A 551 13.04 -4.77 21.77
N LEU A 552 14.35 -4.57 21.61
CA LEU A 552 15.33 -4.85 22.66
C LEU A 552 15.10 -4.00 23.91
N GLU A 553 14.74 -2.73 23.77
CA GLU A 553 14.43 -1.81 24.89
C GLU A 553 13.25 -2.28 25.76
N VAL A 554 12.20 -2.85 25.15
CA VAL A 554 11.00 -3.30 25.88
C VAL A 554 11.13 -4.71 26.48
N GLY A 555 12.25 -5.37 26.22
CA GLY A 555 12.58 -6.73 26.65
C GLY A 555 11.85 -7.77 25.81
N ILE A 556 12.58 -8.43 24.91
CA ILE A 556 12.12 -9.62 24.17
C ILE A 556 12.25 -10.90 24.96
#